data_AF-A0A5C8RUN2-F1
#
_entry.id   AF-A0A5C8RUN2-F1
#
_cell.length_a   1.000
_cell.length_b   1.000
_cell.length_c   1.000
_cell.angle_alpha   90.00
_cell.angle_beta   90.00
_cell.angle_gamma   90.00
#
_symmetry.space_group_name_H-M   'P 1'
#
loop_
_entity.id
_entity.type
_entity.pdbx_description
1 polymer ?
#
loop_
_entity_poly.entity_id
_entity_poly.type
_entity_poly.pdbx_seq_one_letter_code
_entity_poly.pdbx_strand_id
1 'polypeptide(L)'
;MDSSKGHGRYAYSALPDRPTYDWPDGRRLAVYVALNLETFDFGSGLGAELAPGGPQPDVLNYAWRDWGNRVGAWRIKALLDELGLPASVLVNSRLYADCPGLIEAFRARGDEVVGHGRTNAERQGTLDEASERALIAEATALLTEHEGRPPAGWLGPWISQSRLTPDLLAEAGYRYLLDWAHDDQPVWFATRDGGRILSVPYPQELNDIPAIVARKETGRQFADAISDAFDEMLEQSRHAPLVMGIAIHPYIVGQPHRLRPLRAALARIAAQRDAVWLTTAGAIAEHAAGAMADAKG
;
A
#
# COMPACT_ATOMS: atom_id res chain seq x y z
N MET A 1 33.67 -1.94 12.84
CA MET A 1 32.32 -2.46 13.17
C MET A 1 31.88 -3.31 12.00
N ASP A 2 31.45 -4.54 12.26
CA ASP A 2 31.02 -5.46 11.21
C ASP A 2 29.77 -4.88 10.51
N SER A 3 29.96 -4.35 9.30
CA SER A 3 28.89 -3.77 8.47
C SER A 3 27.89 -4.83 7.96
N SER A 4 28.12 -6.13 8.24
CA SER A 4 27.34 -7.25 7.71
C SER A 4 25.93 -7.43 8.31
N LYS A 5 25.58 -6.70 9.38
CA LYS A 5 24.29 -6.87 10.07
C LYS A 5 23.16 -5.95 9.60
N GLY A 6 23.46 -5.00 8.71
CA GLY A 6 22.45 -4.09 8.15
C GLY A 6 21.68 -4.69 6.97
N HIS A 7 20.53 -4.10 6.63
CA HIS A 7 19.75 -4.47 5.44
C HIS A 7 20.43 -4.02 4.13
N GLY A 8 21.39 -3.10 4.19
CA GLY A 8 22.20 -2.69 3.02
C GLY A 8 21.46 -1.85 1.97
N ARG A 9 20.28 -1.31 2.30
CA ARG A 9 19.44 -0.57 1.35
C ARG A 9 19.55 0.95 1.47
N TYR A 10 19.66 1.47 2.68
CA TYR A 10 19.79 2.89 2.96
C TYR A 10 20.65 3.09 4.21
N ALA A 11 21.24 4.28 4.35
CA ALA A 11 21.95 4.67 5.56
C ALA A 11 21.00 5.40 6.53
N TYR A 12 21.35 5.43 7.81
CA TYR A 12 20.63 6.26 8.77
C TYR A 12 20.63 7.73 8.32
N SER A 13 19.45 8.35 8.40
CA SER A 13 19.24 9.77 8.17
C SER A 13 18.12 10.20 9.09
N ALA A 14 18.33 11.23 9.93
CA ALA A 14 17.28 11.74 10.81
C ALA A 14 16.37 12.69 10.02
N LEU A 15 15.06 12.56 10.20
CA LEU A 15 14.06 13.42 9.54
C LEU A 15 14.35 14.93 9.67
N PRO A 16 14.74 15.47 10.86
CA PRO A 16 14.95 16.92 11.02
C PRO A 16 16.13 17.48 10.23
N ASP A 17 17.08 16.63 9.81
CA ASP A 17 18.33 17.06 9.17
C ASP A 17 18.27 16.94 7.63
N ARG A 18 17.13 16.52 7.08
CA ARG A 18 16.99 16.25 5.65
C ARG A 18 16.67 17.51 4.84
N PRO A 19 17.06 17.54 3.55
CA PRO A 19 16.61 18.57 2.63
C PRO A 19 15.08 18.68 2.62
N THR A 20 14.60 19.91 2.71
CA THR A 20 13.18 20.20 2.59
C THR A 20 12.81 20.40 1.13
N TYR A 21 11.65 19.89 0.76
CA TYR A 21 11.00 20.14 -0.52
C TYR A 21 9.50 20.25 -0.27
N ASP A 22 8.77 20.79 -1.24
CA ASP A 22 7.32 20.91 -1.15
C ASP A 22 6.65 19.89 -2.06
N TRP A 23 5.47 19.42 -1.66
CA TRP A 23 4.53 18.74 -2.56
C TRP A 23 3.88 19.77 -3.50
N PRO A 24 3.14 19.32 -4.54
CA PRO A 24 2.47 20.22 -5.46
C PRO A 24 1.66 21.32 -4.76
N ASP A 25 1.73 22.53 -5.32
CA ASP A 25 1.14 23.78 -4.81
C ASP A 25 1.64 24.22 -3.41
N GLY A 26 2.88 23.87 -3.04
CA GLY A 26 3.50 24.30 -1.77
C GLY A 26 2.98 23.54 -0.54
N ARG A 27 2.26 22.44 -0.77
CA ARG A 27 1.71 21.60 0.31
C ARG A 27 2.83 20.81 1.00
N ARG A 28 2.59 20.43 2.24
CA ARG A 28 3.62 19.81 3.09
C ARG A 28 3.27 18.41 3.60
N LEU A 29 2.00 18.04 3.55
CA LEU A 29 1.53 16.69 3.82
C LEU A 29 0.92 16.08 2.56
N ALA A 30 1.42 14.92 2.14
CA ALA A 30 0.79 14.08 1.13
C ALA A 30 0.04 12.95 1.84
N VAL A 31 -1.20 12.67 1.43
CA VAL A 31 -2.03 11.62 2.01
C VAL A 31 -2.50 10.69 0.89
N TYR A 32 -2.34 9.38 1.09
CA TYR A 32 -2.84 8.37 0.16
C TYR A 32 -3.57 7.24 0.87
N VAL A 33 -4.58 6.68 0.18
CA VAL A 33 -5.28 5.47 0.63
C VAL A 33 -4.71 4.27 -0.11
N ALA A 34 -4.14 3.32 0.63
CA ALA A 34 -3.74 2.00 0.17
C ALA A 34 -4.92 1.02 0.29
N LEU A 35 -5.65 0.82 -0.82
CA LEU A 35 -6.75 -0.15 -0.88
C LEU A 35 -6.24 -1.50 -1.35
N ASN A 36 -6.18 -2.47 -0.45
CA ASN A 36 -5.73 -3.83 -0.78
C ASN A 36 -6.90 -4.64 -1.34
N LEU A 37 -6.83 -4.96 -2.64
CA LEU A 37 -7.74 -5.89 -3.29
C LEU A 37 -6.98 -7.20 -3.48
N GLU A 38 -7.46 -8.22 -2.78
CA GLU A 38 -6.72 -9.46 -2.59
C GLU A 38 -7.60 -10.67 -2.89
N THR A 39 -6.99 -11.73 -3.43
CA THR A 39 -7.61 -13.04 -3.61
C THR A 39 -6.81 -14.09 -2.85
N PHE A 40 -7.50 -15.14 -2.40
CA PHE A 40 -6.98 -16.20 -1.55
C PHE A 40 -7.44 -17.55 -2.11
N ASP A 41 -6.75 -18.63 -1.75
CA ASP A 41 -7.11 -19.97 -2.20
C ASP A 41 -8.19 -20.60 -1.31
N PHE A 42 -9.12 -21.31 -1.93
CA PHE A 42 -10.07 -22.14 -1.20
C PHE A 42 -9.46 -23.50 -0.91
N GLY A 43 -9.17 -23.78 0.36
CA GLY A 43 -8.64 -25.08 0.78
C GLY A 43 -7.11 -25.19 0.87
N SER A 44 -6.38 -24.10 0.65
CA SER A 44 -4.92 -24.07 0.80
C SER A 44 -4.38 -22.65 1.02
N GLY A 45 -3.07 -22.53 1.17
CA GLY A 45 -2.39 -21.24 1.24
C GLY A 45 -2.63 -20.45 2.53
N LEU A 46 -2.14 -19.23 2.52
CA LEU A 46 -2.28 -18.27 3.61
C LEU A 46 -3.57 -17.45 3.49
N GLY A 47 -3.99 -16.83 4.58
CA GLY A 47 -5.05 -15.83 4.56
C GLY A 47 -5.20 -15.14 5.91
N ALA A 48 -5.67 -13.89 5.92
CA ALA A 48 -6.05 -13.24 7.18
C ALA A 48 -7.19 -14.02 7.85
N GLU A 49 -7.13 -14.18 9.17
CA GLU A 49 -8.12 -14.95 9.93
C GLU A 49 -8.99 -14.02 10.79
N LEU A 50 -10.31 -14.04 10.55
CA LEU A 50 -11.31 -13.37 11.39
C LEU A 50 -11.40 -14.04 12.77
N ALA A 51 -11.39 -15.37 12.74
CA ALA A 51 -11.36 -16.24 13.91
C ALA A 51 -10.34 -17.35 13.64
N PRO A 52 -9.77 -17.99 14.69
CA PRO A 52 -8.81 -19.08 14.51
C PRO A 52 -9.30 -20.09 13.48
N GLY A 53 -8.47 -20.36 12.48
CA GLY A 53 -8.79 -21.27 11.38
C GLY A 53 -9.07 -22.71 11.82
N GLY A 54 -9.83 -23.42 11.00
CA GLY A 54 -10.12 -24.85 11.13
C GLY A 54 -9.35 -25.71 10.11
N PRO A 55 -9.65 -27.02 10.00
CA PRO A 55 -9.11 -27.85 8.92
C PRO A 55 -9.55 -27.30 7.55
N GLN A 56 -8.73 -27.54 6.53
CA GLN A 56 -9.08 -27.14 5.18
C GLN A 56 -10.22 -28.00 4.61
N PRO A 57 -11.16 -27.41 3.84
CA PRO A 57 -11.23 -25.99 3.53
C PRO A 57 -11.78 -25.14 4.70
N ASP A 58 -11.05 -24.08 5.06
CA ASP A 58 -11.50 -23.09 6.04
C ASP A 58 -12.56 -22.17 5.44
N VAL A 59 -13.80 -22.65 5.42
CA VAL A 59 -14.95 -21.94 4.85
C VAL A 59 -15.19 -20.60 5.54
N LEU A 60 -14.98 -20.52 6.87
CA LEU A 60 -15.27 -19.32 7.66
C LEU A 60 -14.38 -18.17 7.21
N ASN A 61 -13.07 -18.37 7.25
CA ASN A 61 -12.14 -17.28 6.93
C ASN A 61 -12.08 -17.01 5.44
N TYR A 62 -12.23 -18.03 4.58
CA TYR A 62 -12.32 -17.83 3.14
C TYR A 62 -13.52 -16.97 2.75
N ALA A 63 -14.73 -17.35 3.18
CA ALA A 63 -15.96 -16.62 2.82
C ALA A 63 -15.95 -15.19 3.36
N TRP A 64 -15.31 -14.95 4.51
CA TRP A 64 -15.12 -13.60 5.03
C TRP A 64 -14.26 -12.73 4.11
N ARG A 65 -13.14 -13.26 3.59
CA ARG A 65 -12.27 -12.53 2.66
C ARG A 65 -12.93 -12.34 1.30
N ASP A 66 -13.57 -13.38 0.78
CA ASP A 66 -14.33 -13.34 -0.48
C ASP A 66 -15.48 -12.30 -0.44
N TRP A 67 -16.16 -12.18 0.70
CA TRP A 67 -17.15 -11.13 0.92
C TRP A 67 -16.58 -9.72 0.69
N GLY A 68 -15.28 -9.52 0.97
CA GLY A 68 -14.56 -8.29 0.68
C GLY A 68 -14.66 -7.88 -0.78
N ASN A 69 -14.29 -8.75 -1.71
CA ASN A 69 -14.33 -8.46 -3.15
C ASN A 69 -15.75 -8.33 -3.69
N ARG A 70 -16.70 -9.11 -3.13
CA ARG A 70 -18.09 -9.13 -3.59
C ARG A 70 -18.93 -7.94 -3.10
N VAL A 71 -18.63 -7.43 -1.90
CA VAL A 71 -19.47 -6.42 -1.24
C VAL A 71 -18.67 -5.26 -0.65
N GLY A 72 -17.63 -5.58 0.13
CA GLY A 72 -16.83 -4.57 0.82
C GLY A 72 -16.20 -3.56 -0.13
N ALA A 73 -15.64 -4.02 -1.25
CA ALA A 73 -14.90 -3.20 -2.19
C ALA A 73 -15.81 -2.17 -2.87
N TRP A 74 -17.03 -2.56 -3.24
CA TRP A 74 -18.02 -1.66 -3.83
C TRP A 74 -18.49 -0.57 -2.85
N ARG A 75 -18.59 -0.90 -1.56
CA ARG A 75 -18.91 0.10 -0.53
C ARG A 75 -17.78 1.09 -0.30
N ILE A 76 -16.53 0.61 -0.30
CA ILE A 76 -15.35 1.47 -0.22
C ILE A 76 -15.27 2.34 -1.47
N LYS A 77 -15.47 1.78 -2.66
CA LYS A 77 -15.53 2.54 -3.91
C LYS A 77 -16.55 3.67 -3.83
N ALA A 78 -17.79 3.39 -3.40
CA ALA A 78 -18.82 4.41 -3.25
C ALA A 78 -18.45 5.50 -2.23
N LEU A 79 -17.79 5.12 -1.13
CA LEU A 79 -17.26 6.07 -0.14
C LEU A 79 -16.17 6.97 -0.75
N LEU A 80 -15.22 6.39 -1.48
CA LEU A 80 -14.15 7.15 -2.11
C LEU A 80 -14.71 8.07 -3.22
N ASP A 81 -15.73 7.64 -3.96
CA ASP A 81 -16.45 8.44 -4.97
C ASP A 81 -17.11 9.66 -4.30
N GLU A 82 -17.84 9.43 -3.20
CA GLU A 82 -18.51 10.47 -2.41
C GLU A 82 -17.54 11.53 -1.88
N LEU A 83 -16.34 11.12 -1.48
CA LEU A 83 -15.33 12.02 -0.91
C LEU A 83 -14.37 12.61 -1.95
N GLY A 84 -14.45 12.17 -3.21
CA GLY A 84 -13.50 12.55 -4.24
C GLY A 84 -12.05 12.24 -3.85
N LEU A 85 -11.82 11.04 -3.31
CA LEU A 85 -10.52 10.56 -2.88
C LEU A 85 -9.96 9.55 -3.89
N PRO A 86 -8.76 9.80 -4.46
CA PRO A 86 -8.05 8.79 -5.23
C PRO A 86 -7.50 7.70 -4.29
N ALA A 87 -7.28 6.50 -4.83
CA ALA A 87 -6.65 5.40 -4.14
C ALA A 87 -5.45 4.84 -4.90
N SER A 88 -4.50 4.31 -4.15
CA SER A 88 -3.52 3.33 -4.63
C SER A 88 -4.12 1.95 -4.38
N VAL A 89 -4.56 1.28 -5.44
CA VAL A 89 -5.19 -0.03 -5.37
C VAL A 89 -4.11 -1.08 -5.51
N LEU A 90 -3.86 -1.84 -4.44
CA LEU A 90 -2.88 -2.90 -4.39
C LEU A 90 -3.54 -4.18 -4.85
N VAL A 91 -3.14 -4.67 -6.03
CA VAL A 91 -3.88 -5.69 -6.79
C VAL A 91 -3.08 -6.97 -6.89
N ASN A 92 -3.65 -8.05 -6.37
CA ASN A 92 -3.25 -9.40 -6.78
C ASN A 92 -3.62 -9.61 -8.25
N SER A 93 -2.66 -10.02 -9.10
CA SER A 93 -2.89 -10.14 -10.55
C SER A 93 -4.01 -11.12 -10.91
N ARG A 94 -4.26 -12.15 -10.08
CA ARG A 94 -5.31 -13.13 -10.33
C ARG A 94 -6.74 -12.57 -10.21
N LEU A 95 -6.92 -11.38 -9.62
CA LEU A 95 -8.24 -10.77 -9.46
C LEU A 95 -8.96 -10.45 -10.78
N TYR A 96 -8.25 -10.22 -11.88
CA TYR A 96 -8.90 -10.04 -13.19
C TYR A 96 -9.64 -11.31 -13.63
N ALA A 97 -9.15 -12.49 -13.23
CA ALA A 97 -9.83 -13.76 -13.47
C ALA A 97 -10.84 -14.08 -12.37
N ASP A 98 -10.47 -13.91 -11.10
CA ASP A 98 -11.29 -14.32 -9.95
C ASP A 98 -12.48 -13.40 -9.70
N CYS A 99 -12.34 -12.11 -10.02
CA CYS A 99 -13.30 -11.04 -9.69
C CYS A 99 -13.47 -10.07 -10.88
N PRO A 100 -13.96 -10.55 -12.05
CA PRO A 100 -14.05 -9.75 -13.26
C PRO A 100 -14.91 -8.49 -13.04
N GLY A 101 -14.42 -7.35 -13.51
CA GLY A 101 -15.07 -6.04 -13.36
C GLY A 101 -14.71 -5.30 -12.07
N LEU A 102 -14.06 -5.95 -11.10
CA LEU A 102 -13.69 -5.30 -9.84
C LEU A 102 -12.58 -4.28 -10.07
N ILE A 103 -11.45 -4.68 -10.64
CA ILE A 103 -10.29 -3.80 -10.82
C ILE A 103 -10.61 -2.72 -11.85
N GLU A 104 -11.34 -3.09 -12.90
CA GLU A 104 -11.78 -2.19 -13.96
C GLU A 104 -12.64 -1.05 -13.41
N ALA A 105 -13.43 -1.27 -12.35
CA ALA A 105 -14.24 -0.24 -11.73
C ALA A 105 -13.41 0.80 -10.96
N PHE A 106 -12.26 0.43 -10.40
CA PHE A 106 -11.31 1.37 -9.80
C PHE A 106 -10.45 2.05 -10.86
N ARG A 107 -10.00 1.32 -11.89
CA ARG A 107 -9.35 1.91 -13.07
C ARG A 107 -10.20 3.00 -13.72
N ALA A 108 -11.51 2.77 -13.86
CA ALA A 108 -12.43 3.76 -14.43
C ALA A 108 -12.56 5.05 -13.59
N ARG A 109 -12.23 5.00 -12.29
CA ARG A 109 -12.14 6.18 -11.42
C ARG A 109 -10.82 6.94 -11.57
N GLY A 110 -9.85 6.38 -12.30
CA GLY A 110 -8.49 6.88 -12.39
C GLY A 110 -7.62 6.54 -11.17
N ASP A 111 -8.04 5.58 -10.34
CA ASP A 111 -7.21 5.10 -9.24
C ASP A 111 -5.96 4.39 -9.78
N GLU A 112 -4.87 4.46 -9.03
CA GLU A 112 -3.61 3.81 -9.39
C GLU A 112 -3.70 2.29 -9.16
N VAL A 113 -3.17 1.49 -10.09
CA VAL A 113 -2.97 0.05 -9.91
C VAL A 113 -1.51 -0.20 -9.51
N VAL A 114 -1.33 -0.80 -8.33
CA VAL A 114 -0.04 -1.18 -7.73
C VAL A 114 0.04 -2.71 -7.70
N GLY A 115 1.17 -3.28 -8.13
CA GLY A 115 1.34 -4.73 -8.11
C GLY A 115 1.40 -5.29 -6.70
N HIS A 116 0.66 -6.36 -6.43
CA HIS A 116 0.64 -7.02 -5.12
C HIS A 116 0.80 -8.54 -5.25
N GLY A 117 1.69 -9.02 -6.11
CA GLY A 117 1.86 -10.45 -6.38
C GLY A 117 0.68 -11.12 -7.08
N ARG A 118 0.68 -12.46 -7.13
CA ARG A 118 -0.35 -13.27 -7.82
C ARG A 118 -1.62 -13.43 -6.99
N THR A 119 -1.44 -13.72 -5.71
CA THR A 119 -2.47 -13.97 -4.69
C THR A 119 -1.86 -13.78 -3.30
N ASN A 120 -2.67 -13.41 -2.32
CA ASN A 120 -2.26 -13.42 -0.91
C ASN A 120 -2.35 -14.82 -0.25
N ALA A 121 -2.58 -15.89 -1.03
CA ALA A 121 -2.35 -17.27 -0.61
C ALA A 121 -0.85 -17.63 -0.53
N GLU A 122 0.01 -16.86 -1.20
CA GLU A 122 1.45 -17.05 -1.28
C GLU A 122 2.21 -15.99 -0.45
N ARG A 123 3.47 -16.29 -0.10
CA ARG A 123 4.36 -15.35 0.59
C ARG A 123 5.66 -15.21 -0.18
N GLN A 124 5.87 -14.04 -0.77
CA GLN A 124 7.00 -13.78 -1.65
C GLN A 124 8.36 -13.94 -0.95
N GLY A 125 8.48 -13.48 0.30
CA GLY A 125 9.75 -13.43 1.02
C GLY A 125 10.34 -14.79 1.41
N THR A 126 9.62 -15.88 1.20
CA THR A 126 10.11 -17.25 1.43
C THR A 126 10.61 -17.94 0.17
N LEU A 127 10.48 -17.29 -0.99
CA LEU A 127 10.90 -17.83 -2.28
C LEU A 127 12.42 -17.68 -2.48
N ASP A 128 13.01 -18.60 -3.25
CA ASP A 128 14.34 -18.38 -3.80
C ASP A 128 14.31 -17.33 -4.92
N GLU A 129 15.48 -16.84 -5.34
CA GLU A 129 15.58 -15.74 -6.32
C GLU A 129 14.88 -16.07 -7.64
N ALA A 130 15.00 -17.30 -8.13
CA ALA A 130 14.41 -17.71 -9.39
C ALA A 130 12.88 -17.74 -9.31
N SER A 131 12.33 -18.29 -8.23
CA SER A 131 10.89 -18.37 -7.98
C SER A 131 10.29 -17.00 -7.70
N GLU A 132 11.00 -16.14 -6.97
CA GLU A 132 10.58 -14.75 -6.72
C GLU A 132 10.55 -13.93 -8.01
N ARG A 133 11.59 -14.05 -8.84
CA ARG A 133 11.66 -13.41 -10.16
C ARG A 133 10.53 -13.87 -11.07
N ALA A 134 10.22 -15.16 -11.08
CA ALA A 134 9.11 -15.72 -11.84
C ALA A 134 7.76 -15.15 -11.35
N LEU A 135 7.53 -15.11 -10.04
CA LEU A 135 6.33 -14.53 -9.44
C LEU A 135 6.14 -13.06 -9.86
N ILE A 136 7.19 -12.24 -9.76
CA ILE A 136 7.15 -10.83 -10.17
C ILE A 136 6.85 -10.73 -11.66
N ALA A 137 7.52 -11.51 -12.51
CA ALA A 137 7.32 -11.48 -13.95
C ALA A 137 5.89 -11.89 -14.35
N GLU A 138 5.35 -12.97 -13.79
CA GLU A 138 4.00 -13.45 -14.04
C GLU A 138 2.94 -12.43 -13.64
N ALA A 139 3.05 -11.87 -12.42
CA ALA A 139 2.13 -10.84 -11.96
C ALA A 139 2.22 -9.59 -12.84
N THR A 140 3.43 -9.14 -13.17
CA THR A 140 3.66 -7.95 -14.02
C THR A 140 3.06 -8.13 -15.40
N ALA A 141 3.22 -9.30 -16.02
CA ALA A 141 2.68 -9.60 -17.34
C ALA A 141 1.15 -9.50 -17.37
N LEU A 142 0.47 -10.13 -16.42
CA LEU A 142 -0.99 -10.09 -16.31
C LEU A 142 -1.51 -8.68 -16.04
N LEU A 143 -0.88 -7.96 -15.10
CA LEU A 143 -1.25 -6.56 -14.82
C LEU A 143 -1.06 -5.69 -16.08
N THR A 144 0.05 -5.87 -16.81
CA THR A 144 0.33 -5.11 -18.04
C THR A 144 -0.68 -5.41 -19.14
N GLU A 145 -1.10 -6.67 -19.30
CA GLU A 145 -2.10 -7.08 -20.27
C GLU A 145 -3.43 -6.35 -20.05
N HIS A 146 -3.90 -6.27 -18.80
CA HIS A 146 -5.18 -5.65 -18.47
C HIS A 146 -5.13 -4.12 -18.38
N GLU A 147 -4.01 -3.55 -17.92
CA GLU A 147 -3.86 -2.10 -17.68
C GLU A 147 -3.20 -1.36 -18.84
N GLY A 148 -2.67 -2.08 -19.84
CA GLY A 148 -2.00 -1.52 -21.02
C GLY A 148 -0.60 -0.94 -20.75
N ARG A 149 -0.16 -0.93 -19.48
CA ARG A 149 1.19 -0.53 -19.05
C ARG A 149 1.58 -1.31 -17.79
N PRO A 150 2.88 -1.56 -17.57
CA PRO A 150 3.32 -2.18 -16.33
C PRO A 150 3.06 -1.24 -15.14
N PRO A 151 2.71 -1.79 -13.97
CA PRO A 151 2.61 -1.01 -12.74
C PRO A 151 3.97 -0.40 -12.38
N ALA A 152 3.96 0.83 -11.86
CA ALA A 152 5.18 1.50 -11.40
C ALA A 152 5.56 1.10 -9.97
N GLY A 153 4.58 0.65 -9.18
CA GLY A 153 4.74 0.31 -7.77
C GLY A 153 4.49 -1.15 -7.45
N TRP A 154 5.11 -1.61 -6.37
CA TRP A 154 4.92 -2.95 -5.83
C TRP A 154 4.77 -2.94 -4.31
N LEU A 155 3.89 -3.81 -3.79
CA LEU A 155 3.90 -4.27 -2.41
C LEU A 155 4.02 -5.79 -2.43
N GLY A 156 4.97 -6.39 -1.74
CA GLY A 156 5.02 -7.85 -1.61
C GLY A 156 3.76 -8.40 -0.94
N PRO A 157 3.15 -9.51 -1.40
CA PRO A 157 2.12 -10.22 -0.64
C PRO A 157 2.55 -10.40 0.81
N TRP A 158 1.65 -10.10 1.75
CA TRP A 158 1.95 -10.09 3.20
C TRP A 158 2.99 -9.08 3.68
N ILE A 159 3.33 -8.06 2.88
CA ILE A 159 4.45 -7.15 3.17
C ILE A 159 5.73 -7.98 3.38
N SER A 160 5.83 -9.08 2.64
CA SER A 160 6.87 -10.08 2.82
C SER A 160 7.85 -10.00 1.67
N GLN A 161 8.67 -8.96 1.72
CA GLN A 161 9.84 -8.82 0.88
C GLN A 161 10.98 -9.76 1.36
N SER A 162 11.71 -10.38 0.42
CA SER A 162 12.98 -11.07 0.64
C SER A 162 14.15 -10.07 0.71
N ARG A 163 15.38 -10.55 0.95
CA ARG A 163 16.55 -9.68 0.80
C ARG A 163 16.74 -9.19 -0.63
N LEU A 164 16.26 -9.90 -1.64
CA LEU A 164 16.53 -9.65 -3.05
C LEU A 164 15.41 -8.86 -3.74
N THR A 165 14.21 -8.79 -3.16
CA THR A 165 13.04 -8.12 -3.77
C THR A 165 13.34 -6.74 -4.32
N PRO A 166 14.02 -5.80 -3.63
CA PRO A 166 14.28 -4.48 -4.19
C PRO A 166 15.09 -4.53 -5.47
N ASP A 167 16.04 -5.48 -5.57
CA ASP A 167 16.83 -5.69 -6.78
C ASP A 167 15.96 -6.22 -7.90
N LEU A 168 15.19 -7.28 -7.62
CA LEU A 168 14.32 -7.93 -8.60
C LEU A 168 13.26 -6.97 -9.14
N LEU A 169 12.70 -6.12 -8.29
CA LEU A 169 11.75 -5.09 -8.68
C LEU A 169 12.39 -4.03 -9.57
N ALA A 170 13.57 -3.52 -9.20
CA ALA A 170 14.29 -2.55 -10.03
C ALA A 170 14.65 -3.14 -11.41
N GLU A 171 15.13 -4.38 -11.44
CA GLU A 171 15.43 -5.12 -12.68
C GLU A 171 14.18 -5.36 -13.54
N ALA A 172 13.01 -5.53 -12.93
CA ALA A 172 11.72 -5.67 -13.61
C ALA A 172 11.10 -4.32 -14.03
N GLY A 173 11.74 -3.19 -13.72
CA GLY A 173 11.31 -1.86 -14.14
C GLY A 173 10.39 -1.11 -13.16
N TYR A 174 10.16 -1.66 -11.96
CA TYR A 174 9.43 -0.95 -10.91
C TYR A 174 10.21 0.28 -10.43
N ARG A 175 9.47 1.33 -10.07
CA ARG A 175 10.01 2.63 -9.67
C ARG A 175 9.95 2.84 -8.17
N TYR A 176 8.98 2.24 -7.52
CA TYR A 176 8.85 2.30 -6.07
C TYR A 176 8.32 1.00 -5.47
N LEU A 177 8.55 0.85 -4.16
CA LEU A 177 8.01 -0.23 -3.34
C LEU A 177 7.35 0.33 -2.07
N LEU A 178 6.51 -0.48 -1.44
CA LEU A 178 5.73 -0.15 -0.25
C LEU A 178 6.00 -1.09 0.94
N ASP A 179 6.98 -1.97 0.90
CA ASP A 179 7.14 -2.99 1.95
C ASP A 179 7.63 -2.44 3.31
N TRP A 180 8.03 -1.16 3.40
CA TRP A 180 8.73 -0.62 4.57
C TRP A 180 8.00 0.54 5.25
N ALA A 181 7.77 0.39 6.55
CA ALA A 181 7.22 1.42 7.45
C ALA A 181 8.33 2.01 8.34
N HIS A 182 9.38 2.52 7.70
CA HIS A 182 10.62 2.92 8.37
C HIS A 182 10.81 4.44 8.45
N ASP A 183 9.91 5.21 7.84
CA ASP A 183 10.08 6.64 7.61
C ASP A 183 8.74 7.30 7.29
N ASP A 184 8.69 8.63 7.34
CA ASP A 184 7.54 9.46 6.91
C ASP A 184 7.84 10.21 5.59
N GLN A 185 9.00 9.97 4.98
CA GLN A 185 9.39 10.46 3.66
C GLN A 185 9.79 9.31 2.72
N PRO A 186 9.64 9.48 1.39
CA PRO A 186 10.24 8.56 0.46
C PRO A 186 11.77 8.49 0.62
N VAL A 187 12.33 7.29 0.55
CA VAL A 187 13.77 7.04 0.71
C VAL A 187 14.29 6.21 -0.46
N TRP A 188 15.38 6.65 -1.08
CA TRP A 188 16.06 5.84 -2.10
C TRP A 188 16.71 4.62 -1.47
N PHE A 189 16.34 3.44 -1.95
CA PHE A 189 17.01 2.19 -1.64
C PHE A 189 18.06 1.91 -2.70
N ALA A 190 19.27 1.56 -2.28
CA ALA A 190 20.28 0.97 -3.14
C ALA A 190 19.84 -0.43 -3.58
N THR A 191 20.00 -0.70 -4.86
CA THR A 191 19.88 -2.04 -5.45
C THR A 191 21.23 -2.49 -6.01
N ARG A 192 21.35 -3.76 -6.37
CA ARG A 192 22.57 -4.29 -6.98
C ARG A 192 22.92 -3.54 -8.27
N ASP A 193 24.19 -3.66 -8.67
CA ASP A 193 24.75 -3.04 -9.86
C ASP A 193 24.62 -1.50 -9.90
N GLY A 194 24.58 -0.87 -8.72
CA GLY A 194 24.49 0.59 -8.58
C GLY A 194 23.10 1.16 -8.89
N GLY A 195 22.09 0.30 -9.01
CA GLY A 195 20.70 0.71 -9.20
C GLY A 195 20.07 1.29 -7.93
N ARG A 196 18.82 1.75 -8.09
CA ARG A 196 18.01 2.24 -6.98
C ARG A 196 16.51 2.06 -7.24
N ILE A 197 15.76 1.92 -6.17
CA ILE A 197 14.29 1.93 -6.16
C ILE A 197 13.81 2.83 -5.02
N LEU A 198 12.70 3.53 -5.19
CA LEU A 198 12.19 4.41 -4.14
C LEU A 198 11.33 3.59 -3.15
N SER A 199 11.61 3.66 -1.86
CA SER A 199 10.66 3.19 -0.84
C SER A 199 9.74 4.33 -0.49
N VAL A 200 8.45 4.19 -0.78
CA VAL A 200 7.42 5.10 -0.26
C VAL A 200 6.92 4.53 1.07
N PRO A 201 6.83 5.34 2.14
CA PRO A 201 6.33 4.88 3.44
C PRO A 201 4.99 4.17 3.35
N TYR A 202 4.94 2.94 3.88
CA TYR A 202 3.69 2.21 4.01
C TYR A 202 3.15 2.27 5.43
N PRO A 203 1.84 2.46 5.61
CA PRO A 203 1.26 2.81 6.90
C PRO A 203 0.99 1.57 7.75
N GLN A 204 2.02 0.88 8.22
CA GLN A 204 1.83 -0.37 8.99
C GLN A 204 1.03 -0.16 10.28
N GLU A 205 1.14 1.01 10.91
CA GLU A 205 0.35 1.36 12.08
C GLU A 205 -1.09 1.76 11.74
N LEU A 206 -1.29 2.51 10.66
CA LEU A 206 -2.61 2.86 10.11
C LEU A 206 -3.06 1.83 9.06
N ASN A 207 -2.95 0.55 9.42
CA ASN A 207 -3.40 -0.59 8.63
C ASN A 207 -4.46 -1.38 9.42
N ASP A 208 -5.61 -1.64 8.81
CA ASP A 208 -6.73 -2.30 9.47
C ASP A 208 -6.47 -3.79 9.80
N ILE A 209 -5.53 -4.48 9.14
CA ILE A 209 -5.12 -5.84 9.53
C ILE A 209 -4.42 -5.82 10.90
N PRO A 210 -3.25 -5.16 11.10
CA PRO A 210 -2.63 -5.07 12.42
C PRO A 210 -3.56 -4.50 13.48
N ALA A 211 -4.30 -3.43 13.18
CA ALA A 211 -5.21 -2.79 14.13
C ALA A 211 -6.35 -3.72 14.56
N ILE A 212 -7.14 -4.21 13.61
CA ILE A 212 -8.42 -4.88 13.91
C ILE A 212 -8.22 -6.39 14.05
N VAL A 213 -7.40 -7.02 13.22
CA VAL A 213 -7.19 -8.47 13.24
C VAL A 213 -6.18 -8.86 14.32
N ALA A 214 -5.04 -8.18 14.43
CA ALA A 214 -4.01 -8.54 15.40
C ALA A 214 -4.28 -7.92 16.79
N ARG A 215 -4.43 -6.59 16.85
CA ARG A 215 -4.61 -5.84 18.11
C ARG A 215 -6.06 -5.81 18.62
N LYS A 216 -7.01 -6.33 17.84
CA LYS A 216 -8.45 -6.43 18.18
C LYS A 216 -9.12 -5.09 18.46
N GLU A 217 -8.62 -4.02 17.84
CA GLU A 217 -9.23 -2.71 17.91
C GLU A 217 -10.60 -2.70 17.20
N THR A 218 -11.51 -1.86 17.69
CA THR A 218 -12.79 -1.61 17.03
C THR A 218 -12.60 -0.70 15.81
N GLY A 219 -13.56 -0.71 14.88
CA GLY A 219 -13.54 0.21 13.74
C GLY A 219 -13.57 1.69 14.12
N ARG A 220 -14.05 2.01 15.34
CA ARG A 220 -14.00 3.37 15.87
C ARG A 220 -12.59 3.74 16.31
N GLN A 221 -11.91 2.88 17.07
CA GLN A 221 -10.52 3.10 17.49
C GLN A 221 -9.60 3.28 16.28
N PHE A 222 -9.77 2.46 15.24
CA PHE A 222 -8.99 2.62 14.00
C PHE A 222 -9.25 3.96 13.31
N ALA A 223 -10.51 4.42 13.24
CA ALA A 223 -10.85 5.71 12.65
C ALA A 223 -10.37 6.91 13.49
N ASP A 224 -10.39 6.77 14.81
CA ASP A 224 -9.86 7.76 15.74
C ASP A 224 -8.33 7.86 15.55
N ALA A 225 -7.62 6.72 15.48
CA ALA A 225 -6.19 6.69 15.19
C ALA A 225 -5.81 7.34 13.85
N ILE A 226 -6.61 7.13 12.79
CA ILE A 226 -6.44 7.84 11.51
C ILE A 226 -6.59 9.35 11.70
N SER A 227 -7.59 9.79 12.47
CA SER A 227 -7.87 11.22 12.68
C SER A 227 -6.76 11.89 13.50
N ASP A 228 -6.32 11.25 14.58
CA ASP A 228 -5.27 11.75 15.47
C ASP A 228 -3.93 11.83 14.73
N ALA A 229 -3.58 10.79 13.96
CA ALA A 229 -2.37 10.80 13.15
C ALA A 229 -2.41 11.90 12.06
N PHE A 230 -3.57 12.11 11.43
CA PHE A 230 -3.72 13.19 10.45
C PHE A 230 -3.50 14.57 11.07
N ASP A 231 -4.12 14.85 12.22
CA ASP A 231 -4.00 16.15 12.90
C ASP A 231 -2.53 16.42 13.31
N GLU A 232 -1.86 15.42 13.90
CA GLU A 232 -0.46 15.53 14.31
C GLU A 232 0.48 15.69 13.10
N MET A 233 0.35 14.85 12.08
CA MET A 233 1.19 14.95 10.88
C MET A 233 0.95 16.25 10.12
N LEU A 234 -0.27 16.79 10.15
CA LEU A 234 -0.55 18.11 9.58
C LEU A 234 0.25 19.20 10.28
N GLU A 235 0.32 19.19 11.62
CA GLU A 235 1.16 20.12 12.39
C GLU A 235 2.66 19.92 12.10
N GLN A 236 3.14 18.68 12.18
CA GLN A 236 4.54 18.33 11.94
C GLN A 236 5.01 18.66 10.52
N SER A 237 4.12 18.57 9.53
CA SER A 237 4.44 18.84 8.13
C SER A 237 4.94 20.27 7.88
N ARG A 238 4.63 21.21 8.78
CA ARG A 238 5.19 22.57 8.77
C ARG A 238 6.71 22.59 8.80
N HIS A 239 7.34 21.55 9.33
CA HIS A 239 8.79 21.45 9.51
C HIS A 239 9.45 20.54 8.47
N ALA A 240 8.75 19.56 7.91
CA ALA A 240 9.27 18.65 6.88
C ALA A 240 8.16 18.19 5.93
N PRO A 241 8.42 17.90 4.65
CA PRO A 241 7.43 17.21 3.83
C PRO A 241 7.18 15.81 4.37
N LEU A 242 5.92 15.43 4.59
CA LEU A 242 5.55 14.13 5.14
C LEU A 242 4.58 13.39 4.22
N VAL A 243 4.55 12.06 4.36
CA VAL A 243 3.64 11.14 3.69
C VAL A 243 2.84 10.36 4.73
N MET A 244 1.52 10.51 4.69
CA MET A 244 0.59 9.72 5.49
C MET A 244 -0.12 8.70 4.59
N GLY A 245 0.16 7.42 4.79
CA GLY A 245 -0.64 6.34 4.18
C GLY A 245 -1.80 5.93 5.07
N ILE A 246 -2.86 5.37 4.48
CA ILE A 246 -3.93 4.66 5.20
C ILE A 246 -4.19 3.34 4.47
N ALA A 247 -3.88 2.20 5.10
CA ALA A 247 -4.06 0.88 4.51
C ALA A 247 -5.37 0.23 4.97
N ILE A 248 -6.20 -0.16 4.01
CA ILE A 248 -7.53 -0.71 4.25
C ILE A 248 -7.80 -1.96 3.39
N HIS A 249 -8.62 -2.87 3.93
CA HIS A 249 -9.03 -4.10 3.27
C HIS A 249 -10.57 -4.20 3.21
N PRO A 250 -11.16 -4.50 2.03
CA PRO A 250 -12.60 -4.60 1.85
C PRO A 250 -13.32 -5.51 2.84
N TYR A 251 -12.74 -6.68 3.14
CA TYR A 251 -13.35 -7.66 4.04
C TYR A 251 -13.33 -7.22 5.52
N ILE A 252 -12.52 -6.20 5.86
CA ILE A 252 -12.42 -5.65 7.21
C ILE A 252 -13.29 -4.41 7.35
N VAL A 253 -12.87 -3.29 6.74
CA VAL A 253 -13.53 -1.98 6.94
C VAL A 253 -14.70 -1.73 6.00
N GLY A 254 -14.90 -2.56 4.98
CA GLY A 254 -16.12 -2.54 4.17
C GLY A 254 -17.39 -2.98 4.93
N GLN A 255 -17.21 -3.61 6.11
CA GLN A 255 -18.31 -3.99 7.01
C GLN A 255 -19.04 -2.74 7.52
N PRO A 256 -20.39 -2.69 7.56
CA PRO A 256 -21.13 -1.45 7.84
C PRO A 256 -20.74 -0.75 9.14
N HIS A 257 -20.50 -1.54 10.20
CA HIS A 257 -20.16 -1.02 11.52
C HIS A 257 -18.74 -0.41 11.59
N ARG A 258 -17.83 -0.80 10.69
CA ARG A 258 -16.48 -0.23 10.55
C ARG A 258 -16.43 0.86 9.49
N LEU A 259 -17.25 0.75 8.44
CA LEU A 259 -17.34 1.73 7.37
C LEU A 259 -17.87 3.08 7.86
N ARG A 260 -18.83 3.09 8.81
CA ARG A 260 -19.40 4.33 9.35
C ARG A 260 -18.36 5.22 10.04
N PRO A 261 -17.53 4.73 10.98
CA PRO A 261 -16.46 5.54 11.56
C PRO A 261 -15.34 5.85 10.55
N LEU A 262 -14.95 4.89 9.69
CA LEU A 262 -13.96 5.17 8.63
C LEU A 262 -14.39 6.33 7.73
N ARG A 263 -15.66 6.37 7.32
CA ARG A 263 -16.24 7.47 6.55
C ARG A 263 -16.05 8.82 7.23
N ALA A 264 -16.26 8.89 8.55
CA ALA A 264 -16.08 10.13 9.29
C ALA A 264 -14.62 10.60 9.27
N ALA A 265 -13.67 9.68 9.50
CA ALA A 265 -12.24 10.00 9.45
C ALA A 265 -11.80 10.46 8.05
N LEU A 266 -12.15 9.72 7.00
CA LEU A 266 -11.80 10.08 5.62
C LEU A 266 -12.49 11.39 5.16
N ALA A 267 -13.73 11.65 5.58
CA ALA A 267 -14.42 12.90 5.25
C ALA A 267 -13.73 14.11 5.90
N ARG A 268 -13.23 13.96 7.13
CA ARG A 268 -12.44 14.99 7.80
C ARG A 268 -11.16 15.31 7.04
N ILE A 269 -10.42 14.28 6.60
CA ILE A 269 -9.21 14.44 5.78
C ILE A 269 -9.55 15.09 4.45
N ALA A 270 -10.60 14.62 3.76
CA ALA A 270 -11.02 15.16 2.47
C ALA A 270 -11.43 16.63 2.53
N ALA A 271 -11.93 17.11 3.68
CA ALA A 271 -12.25 18.51 3.92
C ALA A 271 -11.00 19.42 4.00
N GLN A 272 -9.80 18.85 4.17
CA GLN A 272 -8.53 19.57 4.23
C GLN A 272 -7.76 19.57 2.90
N ARG A 273 -8.41 19.23 1.79
CA ARG A 273 -7.81 19.11 0.44
C ARG A 273 -7.06 20.36 -0.06
N ASP A 274 -7.37 21.54 0.48
CA ASP A 274 -6.64 22.76 0.14
C ASP A 274 -5.30 22.85 0.88
N ALA A 275 -5.19 22.24 2.06
CA ALA A 275 -3.99 22.22 2.89
C ALA A 275 -3.06 21.01 2.63
N VAL A 276 -3.61 19.89 2.15
CA VAL A 276 -2.87 18.63 1.98
C VAL A 276 -3.01 18.07 0.57
N TRP A 277 -2.02 17.33 0.11
CA TRP A 277 -2.04 16.71 -1.21
C TRP A 277 -2.68 15.32 -1.11
N LEU A 278 -3.97 15.24 -1.43
CA LEU A 278 -4.70 13.97 -1.53
C LEU A 278 -4.37 13.30 -2.86
N THR A 279 -3.69 12.16 -2.81
CA THR A 279 -2.99 11.62 -3.98
C THR A 279 -2.80 10.10 -3.91
N THR A 280 -2.00 9.53 -4.81
CA THR A 280 -1.60 8.12 -4.83
C THR A 280 -0.12 7.95 -4.48
N ALA A 281 0.27 6.75 -4.07
CA ALA A 281 1.65 6.42 -3.73
C ALA A 281 2.61 6.61 -4.91
N GLY A 282 2.19 6.28 -6.14
CA GLY A 282 3.01 6.50 -7.32
C GLY A 282 3.19 7.98 -7.68
N ALA A 283 2.16 8.80 -7.50
CA ALA A 283 2.31 10.24 -7.67
C ALA A 283 3.29 10.83 -6.65
N ILE A 284 3.23 10.37 -5.39
CA ILE A 284 4.22 10.73 -4.35
C ILE A 284 5.63 10.29 -4.80
N ALA A 285 5.77 9.06 -5.30
CA ALA A 285 7.05 8.54 -5.74
C ALA A 285 7.64 9.35 -6.90
N GLU A 286 6.82 9.68 -7.89
CA GLU A 286 7.21 10.47 -9.06
C GLU A 286 7.67 11.88 -8.66
N HIS A 287 6.87 12.57 -7.82
CA HIS A 287 7.20 13.92 -7.35
C HIS A 287 8.48 13.93 -6.50
N ALA A 288 8.59 13.02 -5.54
CA ALA A 288 9.76 12.92 -4.67
C ALA A 288 11.03 12.58 -5.45
N ALA A 289 10.94 11.70 -6.45
CA ALA A 289 12.07 11.37 -7.31
C ALA A 289 12.59 12.60 -8.09
N GLY A 290 11.69 13.46 -8.57
CA GLY A 290 12.04 14.74 -9.20
C GLY A 290 12.70 15.71 -8.21
N ALA A 291 12.04 16.00 -7.09
CA ALA A 291 12.54 16.93 -6.09
C ALA A 291 13.92 16.55 -5.52
N MET A 292 14.17 15.25 -5.30
CA MET A 292 15.46 14.75 -4.83
C MET A 292 16.57 14.77 -5.89
N ALA A 293 16.22 14.82 -7.18
CA ALA A 293 17.19 15.00 -8.25
C ALA A 293 17.65 16.46 -8.31
N ASP A 294 16.71 17.40 -8.19
CA ASP A 294 16.99 18.83 -8.23
C ASP A 294 17.82 19.29 -7.02
N ALA A 295 17.60 18.71 -5.84
CA ALA A 295 18.39 19.01 -4.63
C ALA A 295 19.87 18.56 -4.68
N LYS A 296 20.27 17.79 -5.70
CA LYS A 296 21.67 17.38 -5.92
C LYS A 296 22.39 18.21 -6.98
N GLY A 297 21.68 19.10 -7.68
CA GLY A 297 22.24 20.06 -8.65
C GLY A 297 22.61 21.37 -7.98
#